data_AF-A0A7X3GKT5-F1
#
_entry.id   AF-A0A7X3GKT5-F1
#
_cell.length_a   1.000
_cell.length_b   1.000
_cell.length_c   1.000
_cell.angle_alpha   90.00
_cell.angle_beta   90.00
_cell.angle_gamma   90.00
#
_symmetry.space_group_name_H-M   'P 1'
#
loop_
_entity.id
_entity.type
_entity.pdbx_description
1 polymer ?
#
loop_
_entity_poly.entity_id
_entity_poly.type
_entity_poly.pdbx_seq_one_letter_code
_entity_poly.pdbx_strand_id
1 'polypeptide(L)'
;MNYGQIHSIISRLGLSEYSHEIMQAIKPSVRMALHPAQEQELALGCTKFGGNPDLPASFQWPVDGDEAFSFLFQLNLLELAAYNIDSPLPQEGILSFFINPATLLSEEQHLHSHARAFHFTGTDSLVRREPPLAAKAGYPTSSTTYLTELTLPPAESSFAVRLGFDYAQPTELVNYQGLLTQLNASCDPSEQPYHRIGGYPDQLQGDLERRASAMSAMFGV
;
A
#
# COMPACT_ATOMS: atom_id res chain seq x y z
N MET A 1 -9.65 4.46 15.49
CA MET A 1 -11.07 4.16 15.78
C MET A 1 -11.21 2.69 16.17
N ASN A 2 -12.13 2.31 17.05
CA ASN A 2 -12.36 0.91 17.45
C ASN A 2 -13.73 0.36 16.95
N TYR A 3 -13.94 -0.96 17.07
CA TYR A 3 -15.16 -1.64 16.62
C TYR A 3 -16.46 -1.07 17.20
N GLY A 4 -16.47 -0.68 18.49
CA GLY A 4 -17.65 -0.10 19.13
C GLY A 4 -18.01 1.27 18.56
N GLN A 5 -17.00 2.11 18.28
CA GLN A 5 -17.17 3.39 17.61
C GLN A 5 -17.73 3.21 16.19
N ILE A 6 -17.19 2.24 15.43
CA ILE A 6 -17.67 1.93 14.07
C ILE A 6 -19.14 1.51 14.10
N HIS A 7 -19.52 0.60 14.98
CA HIS A 7 -20.91 0.16 15.14
C HIS A 7 -21.85 1.34 15.46
N SER A 8 -21.43 2.26 16.33
CA SER A 8 -22.22 3.47 16.64
C SER A 8 -22.39 4.39 15.42
N ILE A 9 -21.37 4.52 14.58
CA ILE A 9 -21.44 5.32 13.35
C ILE A 9 -22.39 4.66 12.34
N ILE A 10 -22.30 3.34 12.16
CA ILE A 10 -23.23 2.56 11.31
C ILE A 10 -24.68 2.86 11.69
N SER A 11 -25.02 2.78 12.98
CA SER A 11 -26.39 3.04 13.43
C SER A 11 -26.81 4.50 13.20
N ARG A 12 -25.94 5.47 13.48
CA ARG A 12 -26.24 6.90 13.30
C ARG A 12 -26.43 7.30 11.84
N LEU A 13 -25.71 6.65 10.93
CA LEU A 13 -25.82 6.89 9.49
C LEU A 13 -26.96 6.09 8.84
N GLY A 14 -27.79 5.39 9.62
CA GLY A 14 -28.93 4.64 9.08
C GLY A 14 -28.54 3.34 8.35
N LEU A 15 -27.34 2.80 8.60
CA LEU A 15 -26.84 1.57 7.99
C LEU A 15 -27.05 0.34 8.89
N SER A 16 -27.92 0.43 9.90
CA SER A 16 -28.12 -0.64 10.89
C SER A 16 -28.49 -1.99 10.28
N GLU A 17 -29.25 -2.01 9.18
CA GLU A 17 -29.64 -3.22 8.47
C GLU A 17 -28.43 -4.00 7.92
N TYR A 18 -27.36 -3.29 7.57
CA TYR A 18 -26.12 -3.84 7.01
C TYR A 18 -25.00 -4.00 8.05
N SER A 19 -25.31 -3.79 9.34
CA SER A 19 -24.30 -3.73 10.40
C SER A 19 -23.48 -5.02 10.49
N HIS A 20 -24.14 -6.18 10.37
CA HIS A 20 -23.47 -7.47 10.45
C HIS A 20 -22.43 -7.64 9.33
N GLU A 21 -22.82 -7.38 8.09
CA GLU A 21 -21.97 -7.50 6.90
C GLU A 21 -20.82 -6.49 6.92
N ILE A 22 -21.10 -5.24 7.29
CA ILE A 22 -20.08 -4.18 7.38
C ILE A 22 -19.07 -4.53 8.47
N MET A 23 -19.52 -4.96 9.65
CA MET A 23 -18.64 -5.31 10.75
C MET A 23 -17.75 -6.53 10.44
N GLN A 24 -18.28 -7.52 9.70
CA GLN A 24 -17.50 -8.67 9.21
C GLN A 24 -16.47 -8.28 8.14
N ALA A 25 -16.73 -7.22 7.37
CA ALA A 25 -15.84 -6.75 6.33
C ALA A 25 -14.68 -5.89 6.86
N ILE A 26 -14.63 -5.57 8.15
CA ILE A 26 -13.54 -4.75 8.71
C ILE A 26 -12.23 -5.54 8.67
N LYS A 27 -11.19 -4.95 8.08
CA LYS A 27 -9.83 -5.50 8.09
C LYS A 27 -8.84 -4.54 8.75
N PRO A 28 -7.93 -5.05 9.60
CA PRO A 28 -6.83 -4.23 10.08
C PRO A 28 -5.84 -3.93 8.96
N SER A 29 -5.22 -2.76 9.02
CA SER A 29 -4.02 -2.41 8.25
C SER A 29 -3.02 -1.69 9.14
N VAL A 30 -1.79 -1.63 8.64
CA VAL A 30 -0.75 -0.77 9.22
C VAL A 30 -0.51 0.38 8.27
N ARG A 31 -0.77 1.57 8.76
CA ARG A 31 -0.41 2.83 8.13
C ARG A 31 1.04 3.16 8.42
N MET A 32 1.71 3.74 7.44
CA MET A 32 3.04 4.31 7.55
C MET A 32 2.93 5.83 7.35
N ALA A 33 3.24 6.60 8.39
CA ALA A 33 3.43 8.04 8.26
C ALA A 33 4.90 8.29 7.90
N LEU A 34 5.13 9.05 6.82
CA LEU A 34 6.47 9.32 6.31
C LEU A 34 7.03 10.60 6.91
N HIS A 35 8.28 10.55 7.36
CA HIS A 35 8.99 11.71 7.90
C HIS A 35 10.28 11.93 7.12
N PRO A 36 10.56 13.15 6.61
CA PRO A 36 11.84 13.44 5.97
C PRO A 36 13.01 13.01 6.85
N ALA A 37 13.99 12.34 6.26
CA ALA A 37 15.13 11.80 7.00
C ALA A 37 16.43 11.99 6.23
N GLN A 38 17.54 12.10 6.96
CA GLN A 38 18.87 12.04 6.37
C GLN A 38 19.31 10.59 6.25
N GLU A 39 19.79 10.19 5.08
CA GLU A 39 20.11 8.80 4.80
C GLU A 39 21.20 8.23 5.73
N GLN A 40 22.14 9.06 6.18
CA GLN A 40 23.21 8.65 7.08
C GLN A 40 22.72 8.35 8.51
N GLU A 41 21.54 8.85 8.88
CA GLU A 41 20.93 8.62 10.20
C GLU A 41 20.12 7.32 10.24
N LEU A 42 19.81 6.75 9.08
CA LEU A 42 19.02 5.52 8.97
C LEU A 42 19.87 4.26 9.11
N ALA A 43 19.46 3.38 10.02
CA ALA A 43 20.04 2.06 10.19
C ALA A 43 19.93 1.25 8.89
N LEU A 44 20.94 0.40 8.62
CA LEU A 44 20.89 -0.51 7.48
C LEU A 44 19.72 -1.49 7.63
N GLY A 45 18.95 -1.65 6.55
CA GLY A 45 17.83 -2.58 6.50
C GLY A 45 16.57 -2.08 7.21
N CYS A 46 16.48 -0.82 7.65
CA CYS A 46 15.21 -0.32 8.17
C CYS A 46 14.18 -0.12 7.05
N THR A 47 12.90 -0.06 7.38
CA THR A 47 11.89 0.43 6.43
C THR A 47 12.16 1.89 6.09
N LYS A 48 12.20 2.22 4.80
CA LYS A 48 12.38 3.59 4.32
C LYS A 48 11.83 3.79 2.91
N PHE A 49 11.50 5.04 2.60
CA PHE A 49 11.02 5.48 1.30
C PHE A 49 12.05 6.40 0.66
N GLY A 50 12.32 6.21 -0.63
CA GLY A 50 13.35 6.94 -1.38
C GLY A 50 14.78 6.71 -0.85
N GLY A 51 15.71 7.54 -1.31
CA GLY A 51 17.14 7.38 -1.08
C GLY A 51 17.75 6.20 -1.84
N ASN A 52 18.75 5.59 -1.23
CA ASN A 52 19.52 4.47 -1.76
C ASN A 52 19.12 3.17 -1.05
N PRO A 53 18.81 2.09 -1.78
CA PRO A 53 18.41 0.83 -1.16
C PRO A 53 19.55 0.17 -0.38
N ASP A 54 19.18 -0.54 0.68
CA ASP A 54 20.09 -1.46 1.38
C ASP A 54 19.95 -2.84 0.74
N LEU A 55 21.02 -3.29 0.07
CA LEU A 55 20.99 -4.50 -0.77
C LEU A 55 22.21 -5.38 -0.47
N PRO A 56 22.13 -6.70 -0.76
CA PRO A 56 23.32 -7.53 -0.78
C PRO A 56 24.39 -6.96 -1.73
N ALA A 57 25.67 -7.02 -1.36
CA ALA A 57 26.75 -6.48 -2.18
C ALA A 57 26.83 -7.11 -3.59
N SER A 58 26.41 -8.37 -3.73
CA SER A 58 26.36 -9.11 -4.99
C SER A 58 25.14 -8.78 -5.87
N PHE A 59 24.20 -8.00 -5.36
CA PHE A 59 22.96 -7.70 -6.06
C PHE A 59 23.22 -6.99 -7.40
N GLN A 60 22.59 -7.51 -8.45
CA GLN A 60 22.62 -6.92 -9.78
C GLN A 60 21.45 -5.95 -9.91
N TRP A 61 21.75 -4.70 -10.25
CA TRP A 61 20.73 -3.67 -10.35
C TRP A 61 19.73 -4.01 -11.46
N PRO A 62 18.41 -3.92 -11.24
CA PRO A 62 17.42 -4.14 -12.28
C PRO A 62 17.53 -3.11 -13.39
N VAL A 63 17.64 -3.58 -14.64
CA VAL A 63 17.74 -2.77 -15.85
C VAL A 63 16.75 -3.26 -16.92
N ASP A 64 16.30 -2.35 -17.78
CA ASP A 64 15.56 -2.66 -19.01
C ASP A 64 16.25 -1.96 -20.18
N GLY A 65 16.93 -2.74 -21.03
CA GLY A 65 17.90 -2.20 -21.97
C GLY A 65 19.02 -1.45 -21.25
N ASP A 66 19.20 -0.18 -21.59
CA ASP A 66 20.18 0.73 -20.97
C ASP A 66 19.60 1.52 -19.78
N GLU A 67 18.31 1.36 -19.47
CA GLU A 67 17.66 2.10 -18.38
C GLU A 67 17.69 1.34 -17.06
N ALA A 68 18.30 1.94 -16.04
CA ALA A 68 18.27 1.44 -14.68
C ALA A 68 16.96 1.81 -13.98
N PHE A 69 16.37 0.86 -13.26
CA PHE A 69 15.16 1.14 -12.48
C PHE A 69 15.49 2.06 -11.30
N SER A 70 14.55 2.94 -10.96
CA SER A 70 14.60 3.78 -9.77
C SER A 70 14.13 3.00 -8.55
N PHE A 71 14.87 3.10 -7.44
CA PHE A 71 14.42 2.58 -6.15
C PHE A 71 13.26 3.43 -5.62
N LEU A 72 12.21 2.77 -5.10
CA LEU A 72 11.05 3.43 -4.52
C LEU A 72 11.07 3.41 -3.00
N PHE A 73 11.12 2.21 -2.42
CA PHE A 73 11.11 2.01 -0.97
C PHE A 73 11.54 0.58 -0.65
N GLN A 74 11.92 0.36 0.61
CA GLN A 74 12.13 -0.96 1.16
C GLN A 74 11.31 -1.12 2.45
N LEU A 75 10.89 -2.36 2.71
CA LEU A 75 10.17 -2.75 3.91
C LEU A 75 11.01 -3.77 4.67
N ASN A 76 11.26 -3.51 5.94
CA ASN A 76 11.73 -4.53 6.86
C ASN A 76 10.54 -5.30 7.41
N LEU A 77 10.43 -6.57 7.04
CA LEU A 77 9.29 -7.41 7.41
C LEU A 77 9.25 -7.70 8.92
N LEU A 78 10.38 -7.66 9.62
CA LEU A 78 10.40 -7.79 11.08
C LEU A 78 9.76 -6.58 11.78
N GLU A 79 9.88 -5.37 11.21
CA GLU A 79 9.20 -4.19 11.75
C GLU A 79 7.68 -4.32 11.61
N LEU A 80 7.21 -4.99 10.55
CA LEU A 80 5.79 -5.22 10.28
C LEU A 80 5.21 -6.41 11.05
N ALA A 81 6.04 -7.42 11.35
CA ALA A 81 5.63 -8.62 12.08
C ALA A 81 5.00 -8.29 13.44
N ALA A 82 5.42 -7.20 14.09
CA ALA A 82 4.87 -6.73 15.36
C ALA A 82 3.37 -6.37 15.30
N TYR A 83 2.81 -6.15 14.11
CA TYR A 83 1.44 -5.69 13.93
C TYR A 83 0.47 -6.79 13.51
N ASN A 84 0.92 -8.04 13.35
CA ASN A 84 0.08 -9.21 13.02
C ASN A 84 -0.90 -8.96 11.87
N ILE A 85 -0.43 -8.30 10.80
CA ILE A 85 -1.25 -8.06 9.62
C ILE A 85 -1.51 -9.39 8.93
N ASP A 86 -2.77 -9.71 8.68
CA ASP A 86 -3.14 -10.82 7.82
C ASP A 86 -2.69 -10.51 6.38
N SER A 87 -1.53 -11.05 6.01
CA SER A 87 -0.83 -10.71 4.79
C SER A 87 -0.10 -11.92 4.23
N PRO A 88 -0.11 -12.13 2.90
CA PRO A 88 0.69 -13.18 2.27
C PRO A 88 2.19 -12.85 2.23
N LEU A 89 2.62 -11.73 2.80
CA LEU A 89 4.03 -11.33 2.82
C LEU A 89 4.86 -12.28 3.69
N PRO A 90 6.16 -12.49 3.38
CA PRO A 90 7.05 -13.23 4.25
C PRO A 90 7.14 -12.59 5.65
N GLN A 91 7.48 -13.38 6.67
CA GLN A 91 7.57 -12.89 8.05
C GLN A 91 8.88 -12.18 8.38
N GLU A 92 9.92 -12.35 7.56
CA GLU A 92 11.25 -11.84 7.80
C GLU A 92 11.94 -11.40 6.50
N GLY A 93 13.03 -10.64 6.66
CA GLY A 93 13.83 -10.12 5.56
C GLY A 93 13.40 -8.75 5.08
N ILE A 94 14.05 -8.28 4.02
CA ILE A 94 13.80 -6.97 3.40
C ILE A 94 13.11 -7.19 2.05
N LEU A 95 12.02 -6.47 1.82
CA LEU A 95 11.44 -6.30 0.49
C LEU A 95 11.91 -4.96 -0.09
N SER A 96 12.52 -4.96 -1.27
CA SER A 96 12.92 -3.73 -1.96
C SER A 96 12.16 -3.58 -3.28
N PHE A 97 11.58 -2.40 -3.49
CA PHE A 97 10.73 -2.10 -4.64
C PHE A 97 11.40 -1.10 -5.58
N PHE A 98 11.31 -1.40 -6.88
CA PHE A 98 11.93 -0.63 -7.96
C PHE A 98 10.92 -0.40 -9.08
N ILE A 99 11.03 0.72 -9.77
CA ILE A 99 10.20 1.06 -10.94
C ILE A 99 11.09 1.48 -12.12
N ASN A 100 10.75 1.05 -13.32
CA ASN A 100 11.38 1.57 -14.52
C ASN A 100 10.89 3.01 -14.72
N PRO A 101 11.76 4.01 -14.90
CA PRO A 101 11.32 5.38 -15.04
C PRO A 101 10.66 5.71 -16.41
N ALA A 102 10.80 4.88 -17.45
CA ALA A 102 10.09 5.04 -18.72
C ALA A 102 8.58 4.81 -18.60
N THR A 103 8.16 4.11 -17.57
CA THR A 103 6.77 3.65 -17.36
C THR A 103 5.84 4.78 -16.99
N LEU A 104 6.40 5.87 -16.46
CA LEU A 104 5.67 7.11 -16.17
C LEU A 104 5.35 7.91 -17.44
N LEU A 105 5.94 7.53 -18.59
CA LEU A 105 5.84 8.24 -19.86
C LEU A 105 5.11 7.44 -20.95
N SER A 106 4.87 6.15 -20.75
CA SER A 106 4.24 5.26 -21.75
C SER A 106 2.75 5.08 -21.49
N GLU A 107 1.91 5.33 -22.50
CA GLU A 107 0.47 5.00 -22.49
C GLU A 107 0.21 3.50 -22.73
N GLU A 108 1.25 2.71 -23.06
CA GLU A 108 1.14 1.30 -23.40
C GLU A 108 1.02 0.40 -22.15
N GLN A 109 -0.02 -0.43 -22.14
CA GLN A 109 -0.49 -1.24 -21.00
C GLN A 109 0.29 -2.55 -20.80
N HIS A 110 1.59 -2.59 -21.08
CA HIS A 110 2.41 -3.79 -20.84
C HIS A 110 2.83 -3.85 -19.36
N LEU A 111 1.86 -4.20 -18.51
CA LEU A 111 1.96 -4.11 -17.04
C LEU A 111 3.07 -4.95 -16.38
N HIS A 112 3.66 -5.92 -17.09
CA HIS A 112 4.65 -6.85 -16.52
C HIS A 112 6.10 -6.34 -16.55
N SER A 113 6.43 -5.25 -17.23
CA SER A 113 7.83 -4.79 -17.40
C SER A 113 8.24 -3.62 -16.50
N HIS A 114 7.34 -3.12 -15.64
CA HIS A 114 7.47 -1.75 -15.14
C HIS A 114 7.85 -1.61 -13.67
N ALA A 115 7.53 -2.58 -12.83
CA ALA A 115 7.96 -2.62 -11.43
C ALA A 115 8.62 -3.97 -11.10
N ARG A 116 9.54 -3.95 -10.13
CA ARG A 116 10.23 -5.14 -9.62
C ARG A 116 10.26 -5.08 -8.09
N ALA A 117 9.97 -6.20 -7.46
CA ALA A 117 10.15 -6.38 -6.02
C ALA A 117 11.13 -7.52 -5.78
N PHE A 118 12.06 -7.33 -4.85
CA PHE A 118 13.05 -8.33 -4.46
C PHE A 118 12.95 -8.61 -2.97
N HIS A 119 13.04 -9.88 -2.58
CA HIS A 119 13.03 -10.31 -1.18
C HIS A 119 14.42 -10.82 -0.79
N PHE A 120 14.95 -10.32 0.32
CA PHE A 120 16.26 -10.68 0.86
C PHE A 120 16.13 -11.16 2.30
N THR A 121 16.48 -12.43 2.56
CA THR A 121 16.41 -13.04 3.90
C THR A 121 17.69 -12.88 4.72
N GLY A 122 18.86 -12.73 4.08
CA GLY A 122 20.15 -12.49 4.75
C GLY A 122 20.46 -11.01 4.94
N THR A 123 20.01 -10.41 6.05
CA THR A 123 20.12 -8.96 6.29
C THR A 123 21.45 -8.51 6.89
N ASP A 124 22.29 -9.44 7.35
CA ASP A 124 23.53 -9.14 8.08
C ASP A 124 24.65 -8.57 7.20
N SER A 125 24.51 -8.69 5.88
CA SER A 125 25.50 -8.25 4.89
C SER A 125 24.95 -7.20 3.92
N LEU A 126 23.90 -6.47 4.32
CA LEU A 126 23.37 -5.39 3.50
C LEU A 126 24.36 -4.23 3.46
N VAL A 127 24.49 -3.65 2.27
CA VAL A 127 25.23 -2.42 2.06
C VAL A 127 24.31 -1.41 1.38
N ARG A 128 24.46 -0.14 1.74
CA ARG A 128 23.74 0.93 1.06
C ARG A 128 24.31 1.10 -0.35
N ARG A 129 23.48 0.91 -1.36
CA ARG A 129 23.90 0.90 -2.77
C ARG A 129 23.43 2.18 -3.45
N GLU A 130 24.39 2.98 -3.90
CA GLU A 130 24.11 4.05 -4.86
C GLU A 130 23.57 3.44 -6.16
N PRO A 131 22.61 4.10 -6.83
CA PRO A 131 22.15 3.66 -8.13
C PRO A 131 23.29 3.79 -9.16
N PRO A 132 23.24 3.00 -10.26
CA PRO A 132 24.15 3.19 -11.38
C PRO A 132 24.10 4.63 -11.92
N LEU A 133 25.21 5.15 -12.45
CA LEU A 133 25.29 6.51 -13.03
C LEU A 133 24.22 6.81 -14.09
N ALA A 134 23.73 5.76 -14.77
CA ALA A 134 22.68 5.87 -15.79
C ALA A 134 21.25 5.98 -15.21
N ALA A 135 21.06 5.79 -13.90
CA ALA A 135 19.76 5.90 -13.26
C ALA A 135 19.34 7.37 -13.14
N LYS A 136 18.02 7.61 -13.21
CA LYS A 136 17.46 8.93 -12.89
C LYS A 136 17.66 9.27 -11.41
N ALA A 137 17.58 10.56 -11.08
CA ALA A 137 17.66 11.04 -9.70
C ALA A 137 16.71 10.27 -8.78
N GLY A 138 17.21 9.86 -7.62
CA GLY A 138 16.42 9.16 -6.62
C GLY A 138 15.36 10.04 -5.96
N TYR A 139 14.42 9.41 -5.27
CA TYR A 139 13.41 10.11 -4.49
C TYR A 139 14.01 10.55 -3.14
N PRO A 140 13.52 11.66 -2.54
CA PRO A 140 13.95 12.08 -1.21
C PRO A 140 13.76 10.97 -0.17
N THR A 141 14.68 10.87 0.78
CA THR A 141 14.64 9.85 1.83
C THR A 141 13.63 10.23 2.92
N SER A 142 12.78 9.28 3.28
CA SER A 142 11.87 9.36 4.41
C SER A 142 11.95 8.11 5.28
N SER A 143 11.96 8.35 6.59
CA SER A 143 11.73 7.31 7.61
C SER A 143 10.23 7.11 7.82
N THR A 144 9.86 6.12 8.63
CA THR A 144 8.45 5.81 8.88
C THR A 144 8.14 5.61 10.34
N THR A 145 6.91 5.97 10.73
CA THR A 145 6.27 5.51 11.96
C THR A 145 5.00 4.77 11.61
N TYR A 146 4.69 3.74 12.40
CA TYR A 146 3.57 2.85 12.13
C TYR A 146 2.37 3.16 13.02
N LEU A 147 1.17 3.00 12.45
CA LEU A 147 -0.10 3.13 13.15
C LEU A 147 -1.04 2.01 12.71
N THR A 148 -1.64 1.30 13.66
CA THR A 148 -2.73 0.35 13.33
C THR A 148 -4.01 1.09 13.06
N GLU A 149 -4.68 0.73 11.97
CA GLU A 149 -5.98 1.27 11.60
C GLU A 149 -6.94 0.15 11.19
N LEU A 150 -8.23 0.45 11.23
CA LEU A 150 -9.27 -0.42 10.71
C LEU A 150 -9.71 0.16 9.37
N THR A 151 -9.90 -0.72 8.39
CA THR A 151 -10.32 -0.35 7.04
C THR A 151 -11.59 -1.11 6.67
N LEU A 152 -12.33 -0.53 5.74
CA LEU A 152 -13.53 -1.09 5.14
C LEU A 152 -13.40 -1.10 3.62
N PRO A 153 -14.11 -1.98 2.91
CA PRO A 153 -14.14 -1.99 1.46
C PRO A 153 -14.49 -0.60 0.89
N PRO A 154 -13.84 -0.14 -0.19
CA PRO A 154 -14.18 1.12 -0.84
C PRO A 154 -15.64 1.17 -1.29
N ALA A 155 -16.21 2.37 -1.41
CA ALA A 155 -17.61 2.54 -1.81
C ALA A 155 -17.91 1.98 -3.22
N GLU A 156 -16.92 1.94 -4.10
CA GLU A 156 -17.06 1.43 -5.48
C GLU A 156 -16.75 -0.08 -5.58
N SER A 157 -16.47 -0.74 -4.46
CA SER A 157 -16.10 -2.15 -4.44
C SER A 157 -17.28 -3.08 -4.73
N SER A 158 -16.96 -4.31 -5.15
CA SER A 158 -17.94 -5.41 -5.22
C SER A 158 -18.72 -5.65 -3.91
N PHE A 159 -18.17 -5.27 -2.76
CA PHE A 159 -18.85 -5.38 -1.46
C PHE A 159 -20.08 -4.48 -1.39
N ALA A 160 -19.94 -3.18 -1.69
CA ALA A 160 -21.05 -2.24 -1.67
C ALA A 160 -22.16 -2.66 -2.65
N VAL A 161 -21.78 -3.14 -3.83
CA VAL A 161 -22.74 -3.66 -4.83
C VAL A 161 -23.51 -4.88 -4.30
N ARG A 162 -22.85 -5.82 -3.59
CA ARG A 162 -23.53 -6.99 -3.01
C ARG A 162 -24.51 -6.63 -1.90
N LEU A 163 -24.28 -5.53 -1.18
CA LEU A 163 -25.24 -5.00 -0.21
C LEU A 163 -26.44 -4.31 -0.87
N GLY A 164 -26.46 -4.18 -2.20
CA GLY A 164 -27.53 -3.52 -2.94
C GLY A 164 -27.41 -2.00 -2.95
N PHE A 165 -26.24 -1.43 -2.61
CA PHE A 165 -26.03 0.01 -2.68
C PHE A 165 -25.98 0.44 -4.15
N ASP A 166 -26.99 1.21 -4.56
CA ASP A 166 -27.20 1.61 -5.95
C ASP A 166 -26.84 3.09 -6.15
N TYR A 167 -26.28 3.43 -7.31
CA TYR A 167 -26.06 4.81 -7.73
C TYR A 167 -27.36 5.52 -8.11
N ALA A 168 -28.39 4.79 -8.55
CA ALA A 168 -29.70 5.37 -8.88
C ALA A 168 -30.49 5.79 -7.63
N GLN A 169 -30.30 5.10 -6.51
CA GLN A 169 -30.85 5.44 -5.19
C GLN A 169 -29.70 5.48 -4.16
N PRO A 170 -28.93 6.58 -4.12
CA PRO A 170 -27.62 6.59 -3.49
C PRO A 170 -27.65 6.80 -1.97
N THR A 171 -28.80 6.64 -1.31
CA THR A 171 -28.91 6.95 0.14
C THR A 171 -27.93 6.11 0.96
N GLU A 172 -27.96 4.79 0.79
CA GLU A 172 -27.06 3.86 1.47
C GLU A 172 -25.61 4.07 1.04
N LEU A 173 -25.39 4.33 -0.25
CA LEU A 173 -24.05 4.58 -0.79
C LEU A 173 -23.42 5.85 -0.19
N VAL A 174 -24.18 6.94 -0.08
CA VAL A 174 -23.75 8.20 0.55
C VAL A 174 -23.50 7.99 2.04
N ASN A 175 -24.38 7.25 2.72
CA ASN A 175 -24.18 6.92 4.14
C ASN A 175 -22.91 6.08 4.34
N TYR A 176 -22.66 5.11 3.46
CA TYR A 176 -21.46 4.28 3.49
C TYR A 176 -20.19 5.09 3.21
N GLN A 177 -20.21 6.00 2.23
CA GLN A 177 -19.13 6.97 2.01
C GLN A 177 -18.89 7.85 3.25
N GLY A 178 -19.96 8.27 3.93
CA GLY A 178 -19.89 9.00 5.19
C GLY A 178 -19.25 8.20 6.32
N LEU A 179 -19.47 6.89 6.38
CA LEU A 179 -18.79 5.99 7.29
C LEU A 179 -17.29 5.89 6.96
N LEU A 180 -16.93 5.66 5.69
CA LEU A 180 -15.53 5.61 5.25
C LEU A 180 -14.77 6.91 5.54
N THR A 181 -15.42 8.05 5.29
CA THR A 181 -14.85 9.38 5.58
C THR A 181 -14.59 9.54 7.08
N GLN A 182 -15.51 9.12 7.94
CA GLN A 182 -15.32 9.20 9.40
C GLN A 182 -14.29 8.22 9.92
N LEU A 183 -14.18 7.03 9.31
CA LEU A 183 -13.13 6.06 9.63
C LEU A 183 -11.74 6.65 9.36
N ASN A 184 -11.61 7.40 8.26
CA ASN A 184 -10.40 8.12 7.86
C ASN A 184 -10.25 9.52 8.50
N ALA A 185 -11.21 10.00 9.31
CA ALA A 185 -11.19 11.37 9.81
C ALA A 185 -10.09 11.63 10.85
N SER A 186 -9.55 10.58 11.48
CA SER A 186 -8.38 10.70 12.37
C SER A 186 -7.06 10.88 11.62
N CYS A 187 -7.09 10.86 10.29
CA CYS A 187 -5.92 10.96 9.44
C CYS A 187 -5.65 12.41 9.07
N ASP A 188 -4.39 12.84 9.10
CA ASP A 188 -4.02 14.15 8.59
C ASP A 188 -4.26 14.18 7.06
N PRO A 189 -5.10 15.07 6.51
CA PRO A 189 -5.31 15.15 5.07
C PRO A 189 -4.03 15.52 4.29
N SER A 190 -3.06 16.16 4.93
CA SER A 190 -1.76 16.51 4.32
C SER A 190 -0.83 15.31 4.13
N GLU A 191 -1.13 14.19 4.80
CA GLU A 191 -0.41 12.91 4.64
C GLU A 191 -0.95 12.07 3.47
N GLN A 192 -1.84 12.61 2.63
CA GLN A 192 -2.31 11.92 1.43
C GLN A 192 -1.29 12.01 0.28
N PRO A 193 -1.10 10.93 -0.52
CA PRO A 193 -1.76 9.63 -0.40
C PRO A 193 -1.25 8.82 0.81
N TYR A 194 -2.16 8.10 1.47
CA TYR A 194 -1.79 7.31 2.65
C TYR A 194 -1.01 6.05 2.24
N HIS A 195 0.11 5.82 2.91
CA HIS A 195 0.89 4.59 2.76
C HIS A 195 0.39 3.54 3.75
N ARG A 196 -0.01 2.36 3.28
CA ARG A 196 -0.47 1.27 4.14
C ARG A 196 -0.15 -0.12 3.62
N ILE A 197 -0.14 -1.09 4.53
CA ILE A 197 -0.03 -2.53 4.25
C ILE A 197 -1.20 -3.26 4.91
N GLY A 198 -1.80 -4.21 4.20
CA GLY A 198 -3.02 -4.90 4.60
C GLY A 198 -4.28 -4.05 4.38
N GLY A 199 -5.40 -4.50 4.95
CA GLY A 199 -6.68 -3.81 4.83
C GLY A 199 -7.19 -3.66 3.40
N TYR A 200 -7.86 -2.53 3.15
CA TYR A 200 -8.40 -2.16 1.83
C TYR A 200 -7.66 -0.95 1.22
N PRO A 201 -7.48 -0.94 -0.12
CA PRO A 201 -6.81 0.17 -0.80
C PRO A 201 -7.69 1.42 -0.88
N ASP A 202 -7.08 2.60 -0.84
CA ASP A 202 -7.74 3.84 -1.20
C ASP A 202 -7.79 3.93 -2.74
N GLN A 203 -8.97 3.69 -3.32
CA GLN A 203 -9.14 3.63 -4.78
C GLN A 203 -9.27 5.05 -5.38
N LEU A 204 -8.45 5.35 -6.40
CA LEU A 204 -8.52 6.60 -7.18
C LEU A 204 -9.13 6.41 -8.58
N GLN A 205 -9.20 5.17 -9.10
CA GLN A 205 -9.64 4.85 -10.47
C GLN A 205 -10.53 3.60 -10.54
N GLY A 206 -11.54 3.51 -9.66
CA GLY A 206 -12.48 2.40 -9.64
C GLY A 206 -11.98 1.14 -8.92
N ASP A 207 -12.76 0.07 -9.06
CA ASP A 207 -12.53 -1.20 -8.36
C ASP A 207 -11.26 -1.92 -8.87
N LEU A 208 -10.13 -1.64 -8.19
CA LEU A 208 -8.83 -2.25 -8.45
C LEU A 208 -8.85 -3.77 -8.25
N GLU A 209 -9.69 -4.30 -7.35
CA GLU A 209 -9.81 -5.74 -7.11
C GLU A 209 -10.46 -6.43 -8.31
N ARG A 210 -11.49 -5.82 -8.92
CA ARG A 210 -12.06 -6.30 -10.19
C ARG A 210 -11.05 -6.24 -11.32
N ARG A 211 -10.28 -5.15 -11.43
CA ARG A 211 -9.24 -5.01 -12.47
C ARG A 211 -8.14 -6.05 -12.29
N ALA A 212 -7.66 -6.24 -11.06
CA ALA A 212 -6.64 -7.24 -10.73
C ALA A 212 -7.13 -8.67 -10.96
N SER A 213 -8.38 -8.98 -10.58
CA SER A 213 -9.00 -10.29 -10.82
C SER A 213 -9.15 -10.58 -12.31
N ALA A 214 -9.60 -9.59 -13.09
CA ALA A 214 -9.70 -9.72 -14.54
C ALA A 214 -8.34 -9.95 -15.21
N MET A 215 -7.29 -9.29 -14.70
CA MET A 215 -5.92 -9.51 -15.17
C MET A 215 -5.37 -10.87 -14.77
N SER A 216 -5.54 -11.33 -13.52
CA SER A 216 -5.09 -12.67 -13.09
C SER A 216 -5.75 -13.76 -13.93
N ALA A 217 -7.06 -13.62 -14.20
CA ALA A 217 -7.78 -14.52 -15.11
C ALA A 217 -7.25 -14.47 -16.56
N MET A 218 -6.77 -13.31 -17.02
CA MET A 218 -6.21 -13.12 -18.36
C MET A 218 -4.78 -13.69 -18.50
N PHE A 219 -4.00 -13.70 -17.41
CA PHE A 219 -2.60 -14.14 -17.40
C PHE A 219 -2.38 -15.52 -16.75
N GLY A 220 -3.43 -16.20 -16.29
CA GLY A 220 -3.37 -17.58 -15.83
C GLY A 220 -2.53 -17.82 -14.58
N VAL A 221 -2.52 -16.85 -13.66
CA VAL A 221 -1.93 -16.98 -12.31
C VAL A 221 -3.05 -16.99 -11.29
#